data_AF-A0A8J7A0X5-F1
#
_entry.id   AF-A0A8J7A0X5-F1
#
_cell.length_a   1.000
_cell.length_b   1.000
_cell.length_c   1.000
_cell.angle_alpha   90.00
_cell.angle_beta   90.00
_cell.angle_gamma   90.00
#
_symmetry.space_group_name_H-M   'P 1'
#
loop_
_entity.id
_entity.type
_entity.pdbx_description
1 polymer ?
#
loop_
_entity_poly.entity_id
_entity_poly.type
_entity_poly.pdbx_seq_one_letter_code
_entity_poly.pdbx_strand_id
1 'polypeptide(L)' 'RRQLVNLLAKLKQDWTLLVVTHDAGDLLAIADRCWTLNHGELESVDPKTLEAKVKEPLPTV' A
#
# COMPACT_ATOMS: atom_id res chain seq x y z
N ARG A 1 -4.74 -7.02 -10.26
CA ARG A 1 -6.15 -6.60 -10.04
C ARG A 1 -6.32 -5.15 -10.53
N ARG A 2 -6.15 -4.89 -11.83
CA ARG A 2 -5.88 -3.53 -12.37
C ARG A 2 -7.09 -2.58 -12.40
N GLN A 3 -8.31 -3.11 -12.55
CA GLN A 3 -9.51 -2.27 -12.65
C GLN A 3 -9.84 -1.52 -11.36
N LEU A 4 -9.61 -2.15 -10.20
CA LEU A 4 -9.87 -1.53 -8.90
C LEU A 4 -8.96 -0.32 -8.66
N VAL A 5 -7.67 -0.48 -8.98
CA VAL A 5 -6.66 0.58 -8.83
C VAL A 5 -7.03 1.80 -9.68
N ASN A 6 -7.45 1.59 -10.92
CA ASN A 6 -7.83 2.69 -11.80
C ASN A 6 -9.06 3.44 -11.29
N LEU A 7 -10.04 2.73 -10.71
CA LEU A 7 -11.21 3.35 -10.12
C LEU A 7 -10.84 4.17 -8.87
N LEU A 8 -10.02 3.61 -7.99
CA LEU A 8 -9.54 4.29 -6.79
C LEU A 8 -8.68 5.51 -7.13
N ALA A 9 -7.86 5.42 -8.17
CA ALA A 9 -7.07 6.55 -8.67
C ALA A 9 -7.98 7.69 -9.15
N LYS A 10 -9.07 7.37 -9.84
CA LYS A 10 -10.05 8.37 -10.29
C LYS A 10 -10.77 9.01 -9.11
N LEU A 11 -11.18 8.22 -8.12
CA LEU A 11 -11.82 8.75 -6.91
C LEU A 11 -10.88 9.63 -6.08
N LYS A 12 -9.61 9.26 -5.99
CA LYS A 12 -8.58 10.00 -5.27
C LYS A 12 -8.34 11.42 -5.84
N GLN A 13 -8.66 11.68 -7.10
CA GLN A 13 -8.48 13.02 -7.68
C GLN A 13 -9.32 14.07 -6.94
N ASP A 14 -10.51 13.68 -6.51
CA ASP A 14 -11.45 14.59 -5.87
C ASP A 14 -11.54 14.36 -4.36
N TRP A 15 -11.24 13.15 -3.87
CA TRP A 15 -11.47 12.74 -2.48
C TRP A 15 -10.21 12.23 -1.77
N THR A 16 -10.15 12.43 -0.44
CA THR A 16 -9.12 11.81 0.40
C THR A 16 -9.50 10.36 0.68
N LEU A 17 -8.64 9.42 0.32
CA LEU A 17 -8.84 7.99 0.48
C LEU A 17 -7.83 7.42 1.49
N LEU A 18 -8.32 6.75 2.53
CA LEU A 18 -7.51 5.96 3.45
C LEU A 18 -7.84 4.48 3.24
N VAL A 19 -6.84 3.68 2.88
CA VAL A 19 -7.01 2.25 2.66
C VAL A 19 -6.15 1.47 3.65
N VAL A 20 -6.78 0.56 4.39
CA VAL A 20 -6.11 -0.37 5.31
C VAL A 20 -6.20 -1.76 4.70
N THR A 21 -5.05 -2.36 4.40
CA THR A 21 -4.97 -3.68 3.76
C THR A 21 -3.72 -4.42 4.26
N HIS A 22 -3.79 -5.74 4.29
CA HIS A 22 -2.63 -6.61 4.54
C HIS A 22 -1.79 -6.83 3.27
N ASP A 23 -2.38 -6.60 2.10
CA ASP A 23 -1.74 -6.70 0.79
C ASP A 23 -1.97 -5.38 0.04
N ALA A 24 -0.95 -4.53 0.06
CA ALA A 24 -0.99 -3.21 -0.55
C ALA A 24 -0.45 -3.19 -1.99
N GLY A 25 0.04 -4.31 -2.54
CA GLY A 25 0.91 -4.32 -3.73
C GLY A 25 0.41 -3.46 -4.90
N ASP A 26 -0.80 -3.74 -5.39
CA ASP A 26 -1.41 -3.01 -6.51
C ASP A 26 -1.80 -1.55 -6.16
N LEU A 27 -1.99 -1.24 -4.87
CA LEU A 27 -2.41 0.08 -4.37
C LEU A 27 -1.23 1.02 -4.10
N LEU A 28 -0.03 0.49 -3.88
CA LEU A 28 1.19 1.28 -3.66
C LEU A 28 1.47 2.22 -4.83
N ALA A 29 1.16 1.78 -6.05
CA ALA A 29 1.31 2.57 -7.28
C ALA A 29 0.48 3.87 -7.29
N ILE A 30 -0.58 3.96 -6.49
CA ILE A 30 -1.45 5.14 -6.41
C ILE A 30 -1.44 5.79 -5.03
N ALA A 31 -0.62 5.34 -4.09
CA ALA A 31 -0.56 5.87 -2.73
C ALA A 31 0.32 7.12 -2.66
N ASP A 32 -0.15 8.21 -2.03
CA ASP A 32 0.72 9.37 -1.75
C ASP A 32 1.61 9.12 -0.55
N ARG A 33 1.08 8.39 0.44
CA ARG A 33 1.73 8.08 1.71
C ARG A 33 1.39 6.65 2.08
N CYS A 34 2.37 5.96 2.66
CA CYS A 34 2.19 4.61 3.16
C CYS A 34 2.60 4.56 4.63
N TRP A 35 1.86 3.75 5.38
CA TRP A 35 2.19 3.45 6.76
C TRP A 35 2.11 1.96 6.99
N THR A 36 3.02 1.45 7.82
CA THR A 36 2.92 0.10 8.37
C THR A 36 2.44 0.19 9.81
N LEU A 37 1.48 -0.67 10.17
CA LEU A 37 0.98 -0.79 11.54
C LEU A 37 1.65 -2.00 12.19
N ASN A 38 2.58 -1.75 13.11
CA ASN A 38 3.31 -2.79 13.83
C ASN A 38 2.94 -2.71 15.31
N HIS A 39 2.24 -3.72 15.83
CA HIS A 39 1.90 -3.80 17.27
C HIS A 39 1.21 -2.55 17.86
N GLY A 40 0.45 -1.79 17.06
CA GLY A 40 -0.22 -0.56 17.49
C GLY A 40 0.57 0.72 17.20
N GLU A 41 1.79 0.60 16.67
CA GLU A 41 2.60 1.74 16.22
C GLU A 41 2.47 1.92 14.71
N LEU A 42 2.22 3.17 14.29
CA LEU A 42 2.15 3.57 12.89
C LEU A 42 3.49 4.14 12.46
N GLU A 43 4.18 3.44 11.57
CA GLU A 43 5.46 3.85 11.00
C GLU A 43 5.25 4.36 9.57
N SER A 44 5.74 5.57 9.28
CA SER A 44 5.72 6.11 7.91
C SER A 44 6.77 5.39 7.07
N VAL A 45 6.35 4.84 5.93
CA VAL A 45 7.24 4.13 5.02
C VAL A 45 7.14 4.67 3.61
N ASP A 46 8.25 4.67 2.89
CA ASP A 46 8.24 5.01 1.47
C ASP A 46 7.55 3.86 0.69
N PRO A 47 6.61 4.16 -0.22
CA PRO A 47 5.92 3.15 -1.01
C PRO A 47 6.88 2.22 -1.76
N LYS A 48 8.01 2.74 -2.27
CA LYS A 48 8.99 1.94 -3.03
C LYS A 48 9.74 0.96 -2.13
N THR A 49 10.03 1.36 -0.89
CA THR A 49 10.65 0.49 0.11
C THR A 49 9.68 -0.61 0.55
N LEU A 50 8.39 -0.29 0.63
CA LEU A 50 7.35 -1.25 1.00
C LEU A 50 7.09 -2.27 -0.13
N GLU A 51 7.09 -1.86 -1.40
CA GLU A 51 6.99 -2.77 -2.56
C GLU A 51 8.12 -3.82 -2.59
N ALA A 52 9.33 -3.44 -2.20
CA ALA A 52 10.47 -4.35 -2.14
C ALA A 52 10.27 -5.42 -1.04
N LYS A 53 9.78 -5.01 0.14
CA LYS A 53 9.49 -5.93 1.26
C LYS A 53 8.35 -6.90 0.97
N VAL A 54 7.31 -6.48 0.25
CA VAL A 54 6.19 -7.35 -0.13
C VAL A 54 6.61 -8.42 -1.16
N LYS A 55 7.67 -8.18 -1.93
CA LYS A 55 8.20 -9.13 -2.93
C LYS A 55 9.19 -10.15 -2.38
N GLU A 56 9.75 -9.96 -1.19
CA GLU A 56 10.60 -10.97 -0.55
C GLU A 56 9.71 -12.08 0.04
N PRO A 57 9.77 -13.32 -0.46
CA PRO A 57 9.13 -14.43 0.20
C PRO A 57 9.88 -14.69 1.51
N LEU A 58 9.12 -14.88 2.59
CA LEU A 58 9.63 -15.46 3.84
C LEU A 58 10.55 -16.65 3.52
N PRO A 59 11.77 -16.74 4.10
CA PRO A 59 12.57 -17.94 3.96
C PRO A 59 11.80 -19.09 4.61
N THR A 60 11.42 -20.08 3.80
CA THR A 60 10.90 -21.36 4.26
C THR A 60 12.01 -22.03 5.08
N VAL A 61 11.88 -21.98 6.41
CA VAL A 61 12.71 -22.77 7.34
C VAL A 61 12.26 -24.21 7.33
#